data_AF-A0A371K604-F1
#
_entry.id   AF-A0A371K604-F1
#
_cell.length_a   1.000
_cell.length_b   1.000
_cell.length_c   1.000
_cell.angle_alpha   90.00
_cell.angle_beta   90.00
_cell.angle_gamma   90.00
#
_symmetry.space_group_name_H-M   'P 1'
#
loop_
_entity.id
_entity.type
_entity.pdbx_description
1 polymer ?
#
loop_
_entity_poly.entity_id
_entity_poly.type
_entity_poly.pdbx_seq_one_letter_code
_entity_poly.pdbx_strand_id
1 'polypeptide(L)'
;MGQPLSELVALNGKPISYYGLEWDYGGTVVDYHGGRLERQDEQIGRALRLGLRDNGDQGVPDQATPVGEGTYRSDDPKYPEQGRWVVVSELLVSFPGEDDL
;
A
#
# COMPACT_ATOMS: atom_id res chain seq x y z
N MET A 1 9.68 6.60 -1.98
CA MET A 1 9.29 5.77 -0.82
C MET A 1 9.10 6.67 0.38
N GLY A 2 8.22 6.30 1.32
CA GLY A 2 7.86 7.12 2.49
C GLY A 2 6.63 8.01 2.31
N GLN A 3 6.00 8.00 1.12
CA GLN A 3 4.73 8.70 0.89
C GLN A 3 3.63 8.06 1.74
N PRO A 4 2.86 8.85 2.51
CA PRO A 4 1.80 8.30 3.36
C PRO A 4 0.62 7.74 2.54
N LEU A 5 -0.05 6.74 3.11
CA LEU A 5 -1.24 6.11 2.53
C LEU A 5 -2.35 7.14 2.27
N SER A 6 -2.48 8.17 3.11
CA SER A 6 -3.46 9.24 2.88
C SER A 6 -3.23 9.99 1.56
N GLU A 7 -1.97 10.28 1.22
CA GLU A 7 -1.61 10.94 -0.05
C GLU A 7 -1.83 9.97 -1.22
N LEU A 8 -1.50 8.69 -1.05
CA LEU A 8 -1.76 7.67 -2.07
C LEU A 8 -3.27 7.53 -2.36
N VAL A 9 -4.12 7.54 -1.33
CA VAL A 9 -5.58 7.55 -1.46
C VAL A 9 -6.07 8.82 -2.15
N ALA A 10 -5.51 9.98 -1.84
CA ALA A 10 -5.86 11.24 -2.50
C ALA A 10 -5.53 11.21 -4.00
N LEU A 11 -4.37 10.68 -4.37
CA LEU A 11 -3.97 10.45 -5.77
C LEU A 11 -4.93 9.49 -6.46
N ASN A 12 -5.23 8.36 -5.83
CA ASN A 12 -6.16 7.37 -6.35
C ASN A 12 -7.59 7.92 -6.47
N GLY A 13 -7.99 8.83 -5.59
CA GLY A 13 -9.34 9.39 -5.51
C GLY A 13 -10.39 8.43 -4.92
N LYS A 14 -9.97 7.23 -4.51
CA LYS A 14 -10.78 6.19 -3.89
C LYS A 14 -9.96 5.44 -2.84
N PRO A 15 -10.62 4.79 -1.88
CA PRO A 15 -9.92 3.91 -0.95
C PRO A 15 -9.12 2.82 -1.65
N ILE A 16 -8.14 2.30 -0.94
CA ILE A 16 -7.24 1.25 -1.41
C ILE A 16 -7.36 0.06 -0.47
N SER A 17 -7.45 -1.14 -1.04
CA SER A 17 -7.33 -2.39 -0.27
C SER A 17 -5.90 -2.90 -0.31
N TYR A 18 -5.43 -3.39 0.82
CA TYR A 18 -4.09 -3.93 0.97
C TYR A 18 -4.06 -5.04 2.02
N TYR A 19 -3.04 -5.89 1.98
CA TYR A 19 -2.82 -6.88 3.02
C TYR A 19 -2.27 -6.24 4.30
N GLY A 20 -2.65 -6.77 5.47
CA GLY A 20 -2.14 -6.31 6.76
C GLY A 20 -0.61 -6.33 6.85
N LEU A 21 -0.01 -5.61 7.78
CA LEU A 21 1.44 -5.40 7.84
C LEU A 21 2.16 -6.52 8.61
N GLU A 22 3.50 -6.49 8.58
CA GLU A 22 4.38 -7.35 9.41
C GLU A 22 4.34 -8.86 9.09
N TRP A 23 4.16 -9.22 7.80
CA TRP A 23 4.32 -10.59 7.29
C TRP A 23 4.82 -10.59 5.84
N ASP A 24 5.16 -11.77 5.30
CA ASP A 24 5.82 -11.91 4.00
C ASP A 24 5.06 -11.36 2.79
N TYR A 25 3.73 -11.26 2.85
CA TYR A 25 2.91 -10.59 1.82
C TYR A 25 2.35 -9.26 2.28
N GLY A 26 2.73 -8.84 3.50
CA GLY A 26 2.15 -7.69 4.14
C GLY A 26 2.37 -6.39 3.37
N GLY A 27 1.35 -5.54 3.43
CA GLY A 27 1.33 -4.25 2.76
C GLY A 27 1.13 -4.29 1.25
N THR A 28 1.01 -5.46 0.62
CA THR A 28 0.72 -5.54 -0.82
C THR A 28 -0.62 -4.89 -1.12
N VAL A 29 -0.63 -3.91 -2.01
CA VAL A 29 -1.87 -3.34 -2.53
C VAL A 29 -2.55 -4.34 -3.45
N VAL A 30 -3.80 -4.66 -3.15
CA VAL A 30 -4.57 -5.68 -3.87
C VAL A 30 -5.69 -5.11 -4.72
N ASP A 31 -6.18 -3.90 -4.41
CA ASP A 31 -7.27 -3.28 -5.16
C ASP A 31 -7.28 -1.76 -5.04
N TYR A 32 -7.50 -1.06 -6.16
CA TYR A 32 -7.60 0.40 -6.25
C TYR A 32 -9.05 0.89 -6.38
N HIS A 33 -10.02 -0.01 -6.37
CA HIS A 33 -11.46 0.22 -6.41
C HIS A 33 -11.96 1.04 -7.60
N GLY A 34 -11.35 0.91 -8.78
CA GLY A 34 -11.66 1.76 -9.94
C GLY A 34 -11.11 3.19 -9.80
N GLY A 35 -10.09 3.38 -8.97
CA GLY A 35 -9.44 4.66 -8.76
C GLY A 35 -8.44 5.01 -9.87
N ARG A 36 -7.89 6.22 -9.83
CA ARG A 36 -6.99 6.74 -10.89
C ARG A 36 -5.69 5.95 -11.03
N LEU A 37 -5.29 5.21 -9.98
CA LEU A 37 -4.10 4.37 -10.00
C LEU A 37 -4.38 2.95 -10.49
N GLU A 38 -5.66 2.59 -10.70
CA GLU A 38 -6.02 1.34 -11.34
C GLU A 38 -5.43 1.28 -12.76
N ARG A 39 -4.96 0.09 -13.16
CA ARG A 39 -4.18 -0.09 -14.40
C ARG A 39 -4.94 0.44 -15.61
N GLN A 40 -4.30 1.34 -16.35
CA GLN A 40 -4.79 1.81 -17.66
C GLN A 40 -4.08 1.12 -18.83
N ASP A 41 -2.92 0.48 -18.60
CA ASP A 41 -2.15 -0.23 -19.62
C ASP A 41 -1.73 -1.60 -19.07
N GLU A 42 -2.19 -2.67 -19.73
CA GLU A 42 -2.02 -4.05 -19.27
C GLU A 42 -0.59 -4.58 -19.46
N GLN A 43 0.22 -3.92 -20.30
CA GLN A 43 1.52 -4.40 -20.73
C GLN A 43 2.61 -4.12 -19.69
N ILE A 44 2.46 -3.07 -18.89
CA ILE A 44 3.40 -2.75 -17.79
C ILE A 44 2.81 -3.24 -16.46
N GLY A 45 3.46 -4.24 -15.87
CA GLY A 45 3.17 -4.70 -14.53
C GLY A 45 3.54 -3.62 -13.50
N ARG A 46 2.63 -3.27 -12.60
CA ARG A 46 2.90 -2.36 -11.48
C ARG A 46 2.34 -2.96 -10.21
N ALA A 47 3.19 -3.12 -9.20
CA ALA A 47 2.79 -3.54 -7.87
C ALA A 47 3.32 -2.54 -6.85
N LEU A 48 2.52 -2.23 -5.84
CA LEU A 48 2.88 -1.30 -4.79
C LEU A 48 2.83 -2.02 -3.45
N ARG A 49 3.88 -1.85 -2.65
CA ARG A 49 3.96 -2.40 -1.30
C ARG A 49 3.99 -1.28 -0.28
N LEU A 50 3.14 -1.44 0.71
CA LEU A 50 3.03 -0.58 1.87
C LEU A 50 3.86 -1.13 3.03
N GLY A 51 4.24 -0.25 3.94
CA GLY A 51 4.90 -0.62 5.18
C GLY A 51 4.68 0.43 6.26
N LEU A 52 5.33 0.23 7.39
CA LEU A 52 5.29 1.17 8.50
C LEU A 52 6.23 2.35 8.23
N ARG A 53 5.75 3.55 8.56
CA ARG A 53 6.58 4.75 8.62
C ARG A 53 7.64 4.54 9.69
N ASP A 54 8.89 4.76 9.32
CA ASP A 54 9.97 4.88 10.30
C ASP A 54 9.75 6.12 11.17
N ASN A 55 9.79 5.92 12.49
CA ASN A 55 9.64 6.96 13.50
C ASN A 55 10.72 6.85 14.58
N GLY A 56 11.89 6.34 14.18
CA GLY A 56 12.98 6.01 15.10
C GLY A 56 12.55 5.08 16.24
N ASP A 57 13.11 5.31 17.43
CA ASP A 57 12.89 4.50 18.63
C ASP A 57 11.43 4.52 19.14
N GLN A 58 10.65 5.54 18.75
CA GLN A 58 9.26 5.65 19.16
C GLN A 58 8.33 4.66 18.46
N GLY A 59 8.72 4.15 17.29
CA GLY A 59 7.91 3.25 16.48
C GLY A 59 6.55 3.84 16.06
N VAL A 60 5.67 2.96 15.59
CA VAL A 60 4.27 3.27 15.28
C VAL A 60 3.42 2.93 16.52
N PRO A 61 2.43 3.76 16.91
CA PRO A 61 1.58 3.45 18.05
C PRO A 61 0.85 2.12 17.90
N ASP A 62 0.67 1.40 19.00
CA ASP A 62 -0.12 0.17 19.03
C ASP A 62 -1.52 0.41 18.46
N GLN A 63 -2.03 -0.56 17.70
CA GLN A 63 -3.34 -0.50 17.03
C GLN A 63 -3.54 0.64 16.01
N ALA A 64 -2.52 1.44 15.68
CA ALA A 64 -2.66 2.51 14.68
C ALA A 64 -2.74 1.99 13.23
N THR A 65 -2.31 0.75 12.99
CA THR A 65 -2.27 0.12 11.67
C THR A 65 -2.73 -1.35 11.72
N PRO A 66 -3.33 -1.87 10.64
CA PRO A 66 -3.66 -3.29 10.55
C PRO A 66 -2.39 -4.14 10.41
N VAL A 67 -2.25 -5.15 11.27
CA VAL A 67 -1.12 -6.08 11.30
C VAL A 67 -1.62 -7.52 11.12
N GLY A 68 -0.75 -8.37 10.59
CA GLY A 68 -1.02 -9.78 10.36
C GLY A 68 -1.81 -10.07 9.08
N GLU A 69 -2.26 -11.31 8.99
CA GLU A 69 -2.96 -11.83 7.82
C GLU A 69 -4.36 -11.20 7.67
N GLY A 70 -4.74 -10.89 6.43
CA GLY A 70 -6.05 -10.34 6.10
C GLY A 70 -5.98 -9.16 5.13
N THR A 71 -7.13 -8.80 4.57
CA THR A 71 -7.29 -7.65 3.67
C THR A 71 -7.97 -6.52 4.41
N TYR A 72 -7.37 -5.34 4.36
CA TYR A 72 -7.82 -4.14 5.05
C TYR A 72 -8.02 -3.01 4.04
N ARG A 73 -8.83 -2.02 4.42
CA ARG A 73 -9.19 -0.88 3.57
C ARG A 73 -8.68 0.41 4.19
N SER A 74 -8.18 1.31 3.36
CA SER A 74 -7.56 2.56 3.82
C SER A 74 -8.51 3.51 4.58
N ASP A 75 -9.83 3.32 4.45
CA ASP A 75 -10.88 4.05 5.18
C ASP A 75 -11.54 3.23 6.29
N ASP A 76 -10.93 2.12 6.71
CA ASP A 76 -11.43 1.32 7.83
C ASP A 76 -11.44 2.17 9.12
N PRO A 77 -12.61 2.42 9.74
CA PRO A 77 -12.73 3.25 10.92
C PRO A 77 -12.04 2.67 12.16
N LYS A 78 -11.68 1.38 12.15
CA LYS A 78 -10.88 0.75 13.20
C LYS A 78 -9.46 1.33 13.28
N TYR A 79 -8.93 1.83 12.16
CA TYR A 79 -7.57 2.36 12.07
C TYR A 79 -7.60 3.80 11.54
N PRO A 80 -8.11 4.78 12.30
CA PRO A 80 -8.31 6.15 11.83
C PRO A 80 -6.99 6.87 11.49
N GLU A 81 -5.87 6.44 12.07
CA GLU A 81 -4.56 7.05 11.86
C GLU A 81 -3.70 6.32 10.81
N GLN A 82 -4.19 5.22 10.23
CA GLN A 82 -3.41 4.40 9.28
C GLN A 82 -2.88 5.22 8.09
N GLY A 83 -3.63 6.24 7.66
CA GLY A 83 -3.23 7.12 6.56
C GLY A 83 -1.90 7.82 6.80
N ARG A 84 -1.54 8.08 8.06
CA ARG A 84 -0.28 8.72 8.47
C ARG A 84 0.87 7.72 8.61
N TRP A 85 0.56 6.57 9.19
CA TRP A 85 1.57 5.60 9.63
C TRP A 85 1.92 4.54 8.59
N VAL A 86 0.99 4.26 7.67
CA VAL A 86 1.26 3.40 6.53
C VAL A 86 1.85 4.24 5.40
N VAL A 87 2.96 3.79 4.83
CA VAL A 87 3.67 4.48 3.76
C VAL A 87 3.99 3.55 2.60
N VAL A 88 4.21 4.13 1.41
CA VAL A 88 4.76 3.40 0.26
C VAL A 88 6.20 2.99 0.55
N SER A 89 6.44 1.69 0.68
CA SER A 89 7.77 1.12 0.93
C SER A 89 8.43 0.66 -0.36
N GLU A 90 7.66 0.10 -1.28
CA GLU A 90 8.18 -0.44 -2.54
C GLU A 90 7.23 -0.15 -3.71
N LEU A 91 7.82 0.06 -4.87
CA LEU A 91 7.14 0.16 -6.15
C LEU A 91 7.86 -0.77 -7.11
N LEU A 92 7.20 -1.86 -7.49
CA LEU A 92 7.68 -2.78 -8.50
C LEU A 92 7.07 -2.38 -9.84
N VAL A 93 7.93 -2.26 -10.84
CA VAL A 93 7.53 -2.03 -12.23
C VAL A 93 8.16 -3.13 -13.07
N SER A 94 7.36 -3.77 -13.91
CA SER A 94 7.78 -4.84 -14.80
C SER A 94 7.38 -4.48 -16.22
N PHE A 95 8.32 -4.64 -17.16
CA PHE A 95 8.11 -4.36 -18.57
C PHE A 95 7.90 -5.66 -19.35
N PRO A 96 7.12 -5.65 -20.43
CA PRO A 96 6.97 -6.83 -21.28
C PRO A 96 8.27 -7.04 -22.07
N GLY A 97 8.84 -8.27 -22.05
CA GLY A 97 9.91 -8.68 -22.95
C GLY A 97 11.33 -8.85 -22.38
N GLU A 98 11.56 -8.83 -21.07
CA GLU A 98 12.87 -9.17 -20.47
C GLU A 98 13.08 -10.69 -20.24
N ASP A 99 12.42 -11.54 -21.04
CA ASP A 99 12.61 -13.02 -21.05
C ASP A 99 13.06 -13.53 -22.43
N ASP A 100 13.66 -12.68 -23.27
CA ASP A 100 14.23 -13.09 -24.56
C ASP A 100 15.67 -12.59 -24.68
N LEU A 101 16.61 -13.29 -24.00
CA LEU A 101 18.06 -13.22 -24.24
C LEU A 101 18.77 -14.49 -23.79
#